data_AF-A0A2H5ZEV8-F1
#
_entry.id   AF-A0A2H5ZEV8-F1
#
_cell.length_a   1.000
_cell.length_b   1.000
_cell.length_c   1.000
_cell.angle_alpha   90.00
_cell.angle_beta   90.00
_cell.angle_gamma   90.00
#
_symmetry.space_group_name_H-M   'P 1'
#
loop_
_entity.id
_entity.type
_entity.pdbx_description
1 polymer ?
#
loop_
_entity_poly.entity_id
_entity_poly.type
_entity_poly.pdbx_seq_one_letter_code
_entity_poly.pdbx_strand_id
1 'polypeptide(L)'
;MTSERSEPRTSEQLIERLRNGSDTERARACRELAALRDPAAIPALLDALEDEDGGVRWLAAVALIELREAAVIPLLERLLQRVESPWFREGAHHVLRSLVTPTLTPVVEALTKPFPEESVPLAVNEALKALRSG
;
A
#
# COMPACT_ATOMS: atom_id res chain seq x y z
N MET A 1 23.96 18.63 -28.47
CA MET A 1 22.70 18.08 -27.94
C MET A 1 23.07 17.20 -26.77
N THR A 2 23.21 17.79 -25.58
CA THR A 2 23.52 17.07 -24.35
C THR A 2 22.32 16.21 -24.01
N SER A 3 22.47 14.90 -24.21
CA SER A 3 21.56 13.90 -23.66
C SER A 3 21.58 14.12 -22.15
N GLU A 4 20.53 14.75 -21.61
CA GLU A 4 20.25 14.73 -20.17
C GLU A 4 20.13 13.26 -19.81
N ARG A 5 21.23 12.68 -19.31
CA ARG A 5 21.17 11.48 -18.50
C ARG A 5 20.28 11.85 -17.33
N SER A 6 19.00 11.52 -17.44
CA SER A 6 18.09 11.52 -16.31
C SER A 6 18.76 10.64 -15.25
N GLU A 7 19.33 11.25 -14.22
CA GLU A 7 19.89 10.49 -13.11
C GLU A 7 18.78 9.56 -12.60
N PRO A 8 19.09 8.28 -12.30
CA PRO A 8 18.12 7.40 -11.70
C PRO A 8 17.63 8.05 -10.41
N ARG A 9 16.35 8.44 -10.38
CA ARG A 9 15.77 9.08 -9.20
C ARG A 9 15.77 8.09 -8.05
N THR A 10 16.31 8.51 -6.92
CA THR A 10 16.37 7.67 -5.72
C THR A 10 14.96 7.48 -5.15
N SER A 11 14.76 6.40 -4.39
CA SER A 11 13.49 6.15 -3.70
C SER A 11 13.08 7.33 -2.83
N GLU A 12 14.04 7.99 -2.15
CA GLU A 12 13.80 9.19 -1.34
C GLU A 12 13.20 10.35 -2.15
N GLN A 13 13.77 10.66 -3.31
CA GLN A 13 13.26 11.72 -4.19
C GLN A 13 11.85 11.41 -4.70
N LEU A 14 11.58 10.14 -5.00
CA LEU A 14 10.24 9.72 -5.45
C LEU A 14 9.22 9.73 -4.32
N ILE A 15 9.62 9.35 -3.09
CA ILE A 15 8.78 9.47 -1.90
C ILE A 15 8.41 10.93 -1.64
N GLU A 16 9.38 11.84 -1.77
CA GLU A 16 9.12 13.27 -1.60
C GLU A 16 8.13 13.79 -2.65
N ARG A 17 8.31 13.39 -3.92
CA ARG A 17 7.37 13.75 -4.98
C ARG A 17 5.99 13.14 -4.79
N LEU A 18 5.91 11.93 -4.26
CA LEU A 18 4.64 11.28 -3.91
C LEU A 18 3.89 12.06 -2.83
N ARG A 19 4.59 12.76 -1.93
CA ARG A 19 3.94 13.54 -0.86
C ARG A 19 3.51 14.92 -1.31
N ASN A 20 4.35 15.59 -2.10
CA ASN A 20 4.26 17.03 -2.31
C ASN A 20 4.01 17.44 -3.78
N GLY A 21 3.97 16.48 -4.70
CA GLY A 21 3.70 16.74 -6.11
C GLY A 21 2.22 17.00 -6.42
N SER A 22 1.98 17.50 -7.64
CA SER A 22 0.66 17.45 -8.28
C SER A 22 0.15 16.01 -8.41
N ASP A 23 -1.16 15.82 -8.59
CA ASP A 23 -1.80 14.53 -8.86
C ASP A 23 -1.02 13.67 -9.89
N THR A 24 -0.58 14.30 -10.98
CA THR A 24 0.17 13.69 -12.08
C THR A 24 1.59 13.29 -11.65
N GLU A 25 2.25 14.13 -10.85
CA GLU A 25 3.59 13.86 -10.31
C GLU A 25 3.58 12.77 -9.24
N ARG A 26 2.55 12.75 -8.38
CA ARG A 26 2.30 11.69 -7.39
C ARG A 26 2.02 10.36 -8.08
N ALA A 27 1.13 10.34 -9.06
CA ALA A 27 0.82 9.14 -9.85
C ALA A 27 2.08 8.60 -10.56
N ARG A 28 2.88 9.50 -11.14
CA ARG A 28 4.17 9.13 -11.75
C ARG A 28 5.15 8.59 -10.72
N ALA A 29 5.22 9.18 -9.53
CA ALA A 29 6.06 8.69 -8.43
C ALA A 29 5.67 7.27 -8.03
N CYS A 30 4.37 6.96 -7.84
CA CYS A 30 3.92 5.59 -7.55
C CYS A 30 4.39 4.57 -8.59
N ARG A 31 4.26 4.87 -9.90
CA ARG A 31 4.72 3.96 -10.96
C ARG A 31 6.21 3.69 -10.90
N GLU A 32 7.00 4.73 -10.65
CA GLU A 32 8.45 4.59 -10.60
C GLU A 32 8.90 3.85 -9.33
N LEU A 33 8.26 4.10 -8.18
CA LEU A 33 8.48 3.35 -6.95
C LEU A 33 8.12 1.87 -7.12
N ALA A 34 7.04 1.55 -7.83
CA ALA A 34 6.67 0.17 -8.17
C ALA A 34 7.77 -0.54 -8.98
N ALA A 35 8.41 0.17 -9.92
CA ALA A 35 9.50 -0.37 -10.72
C ALA A 35 10.80 -0.57 -9.91
N LEU A 36 11.08 0.33 -8.95
CA LEU A 36 12.24 0.21 -8.06
C LEU A 36 12.10 -0.94 -7.05
N ARG A 37 10.88 -1.23 -6.61
CA ARG A 37 10.57 -2.25 -5.58
C ARG A 37 11.40 -2.07 -4.31
N ASP A 38 11.67 -0.82 -3.93
CA ASP A 38 12.37 -0.50 -2.69
C ASP A 38 11.38 -0.45 -1.51
N PRO A 39 11.54 -1.32 -0.49
CA PRO A 39 10.69 -1.31 0.70
C PRO A 39 10.67 0.02 1.47
N ALA A 40 11.68 0.89 1.30
CA ALA A 40 11.70 2.22 1.92
C ALA A 40 10.49 3.08 1.50
N ALA A 41 9.87 2.78 0.36
CA ALA A 41 8.69 3.48 -0.14
C ALA A 41 7.37 3.08 0.53
N ILE A 42 7.33 1.94 1.24
CA ILE A 42 6.09 1.36 1.79
C ILE A 42 5.29 2.38 2.62
N PRO A 43 5.87 3.12 3.58
CA PRO A 43 5.09 4.06 4.40
C PRO A 43 4.38 5.13 3.55
N ALA A 44 5.07 5.67 2.53
CA ALA A 44 4.51 6.69 1.67
C ALA A 44 3.45 6.13 0.70
N LEU A 45 3.64 4.91 0.21
CA LEU A 45 2.66 4.22 -0.61
C LEU A 45 1.40 3.85 0.18
N LEU A 46 1.53 3.51 1.47
CA LEU A 46 0.38 3.30 2.35
C LEU A 46 -0.42 4.58 2.56
N ASP A 47 0.24 5.72 2.76
CA ASP A 47 -0.44 7.03 2.85
C ASP A 47 -1.19 7.33 1.53
N ALA A 48 -0.58 7.02 0.39
CA ALA A 48 -1.15 7.25 -0.94
C ALA A 48 -2.36 6.36 -1.28
N LEU A 49 -2.68 5.32 -0.48
CA LEU A 49 -3.96 4.60 -0.62
C LEU A 49 -5.17 5.47 -0.27
N GLU A 50 -4.97 6.58 0.43
CA GLU A 50 -6.01 7.56 0.78
C GLU A 50 -5.85 8.87 0.00
N ASP A 51 -5.03 8.89 -1.06
CA ASP A 51 -4.86 10.08 -1.89
C ASP A 51 -6.22 10.54 -2.44
N GLU A 52 -6.40 11.86 -2.59
CA GLU A 52 -7.61 12.45 -3.17
C GLU A 52 -7.84 11.97 -4.62
N ASP A 53 -6.77 11.76 -5.38
CA ASP A 53 -6.83 11.31 -6.76
C ASP A 53 -6.93 9.78 -6.85
N GLY A 54 -7.94 9.30 -7.58
CA GLY A 54 -8.17 7.87 -7.76
C GLY A 54 -7.08 7.16 -8.54
N GLY A 55 -6.40 7.86 -9.45
CA GLY A 55 -5.26 7.33 -10.19
C GLY A 55 -4.05 7.10 -9.29
N VAL A 56 -3.78 8.03 -8.37
CA VAL A 56 -2.74 7.88 -7.35
C VAL A 56 -3.05 6.69 -6.42
N ARG A 57 -4.27 6.58 -5.90
CA ARG A 57 -4.69 5.44 -5.05
C ARG A 57 -4.47 4.10 -5.75
N TRP A 58 -4.91 3.98 -7.00
CA TRP A 58 -4.73 2.76 -7.79
C TRP A 58 -3.25 2.41 -7.96
N LEU A 59 -2.42 3.37 -8.33
CA LEU A 59 -1.00 3.15 -8.58
C LEU A 59 -0.22 2.85 -7.29
N ALA A 60 -0.63 3.43 -6.16
CA ALA A 60 -0.08 3.11 -4.85
C ALA A 60 -0.35 1.65 -4.48
N ALA A 61 -1.58 1.16 -4.71
CA ALA A 61 -1.92 -0.23 -4.51
C ALA A 61 -1.10 -1.17 -5.41
N VAL A 62 -0.95 -0.84 -6.70
CA VAL A 62 -0.09 -1.60 -7.63
C VAL A 62 1.35 -1.65 -7.12
N ALA A 63 1.91 -0.53 -6.66
CA ALA A 63 3.27 -0.49 -6.13
C ALA A 63 3.44 -1.39 -4.88
N LEU A 64 2.47 -1.39 -3.97
CA LEU A 64 2.47 -2.28 -2.80
C LEU A 64 2.36 -3.76 -3.19
N ILE A 65 1.60 -4.10 -4.24
CA ILE A 65 1.52 -5.46 -4.79
C ILE A 65 2.87 -5.90 -5.36
N GLU A 66 3.58 -5.02 -6.06
CA GLU A 66 4.92 -5.30 -6.61
C GLU A 66 5.97 -5.55 -5.52
N LEU A 67 5.80 -4.96 -4.33
CA LEU A 67 6.64 -5.17 -3.14
C LEU A 67 6.34 -6.49 -2.41
N ARG A 68 5.19 -7.13 -2.70
CA ARG A 68 4.78 -8.44 -2.17
C ARG A 68 4.91 -8.55 -0.64
N GLU A 69 5.63 -9.56 -0.15
CA GLU A 69 5.74 -9.91 1.27
C GLU A 69 6.22 -8.74 2.13
N ALA A 70 7.12 -7.90 1.61
CA ALA A 70 7.63 -6.74 2.33
C ALA A 70 6.52 -5.74 2.72
N ALA A 71 5.47 -5.64 1.90
CA ALA A 71 4.35 -4.73 2.13
C ALA A 71 3.28 -5.30 3.10
N VAL A 72 3.26 -6.62 3.33
CA VAL A 72 2.14 -7.29 4.04
C VAL A 72 2.04 -6.85 5.50
N ILE A 73 3.11 -6.99 6.29
CA ILE A 73 3.08 -6.63 7.72
C ILE A 73 2.80 -5.12 7.90
N PRO A 74 3.50 -4.20 7.22
CA PRO A 74 3.21 -2.77 7.34
C PRO A 74 1.77 -2.40 6.94
N LEU A 75 1.21 -3.04 5.90
CA LEU A 75 -0.17 -2.81 5.47
C LEU A 75 -1.17 -3.27 6.54
N LEU A 76 -0.96 -4.44 7.13
CA LEU A 76 -1.81 -4.97 8.20
C LEU A 76 -1.76 -4.07 9.44
N GLU A 77 -0.58 -3.65 9.86
CA GLU A 77 -0.42 -2.73 10.99
C GLU A 77 -1.09 -1.38 10.72
N ARG A 78 -0.96 -0.86 9.49
CA ARG A 78 -1.61 0.39 9.11
C ARG A 78 -3.13 0.25 9.02
N LEU A 79 -3.63 -0.90 8.60
CA LEU A 79 -5.07 -1.19 8.55
C LEU A 79 -5.71 -1.12 9.95
N LEU A 80 -5.02 -1.55 11.00
CA LEU A 80 -5.49 -1.37 12.38
C LEU A 80 -5.64 0.10 12.78
N GLN A 81 -4.77 0.97 12.27
CA GLN A 81 -4.80 2.41 12.58
C GLN A 81 -5.83 3.17 11.74
N ARG A 82 -6.21 2.61 10.59
CA ARG A 82 -7.07 3.27 9.57
C ARG A 82 -8.34 2.49 9.28
N VAL A 83 -8.77 1.61 10.18
CA VAL A 83 -9.93 0.74 9.98
C VAL A 83 -11.21 1.52 9.69
N GLU A 84 -11.36 2.71 10.29
CA GLU A 84 -12.52 3.58 10.06
C GLU A 84 -12.56 4.15 8.63
N SER A 85 -11.39 4.36 8.01
CA SER A 85 -11.29 4.97 6.68
C SER A 85 -11.81 4.03 5.60
N PRO A 86 -12.90 4.39 4.88
CA PRO A 86 -13.40 3.57 3.77
C PRO A 86 -12.39 3.47 2.63
N TRP A 87 -11.68 4.56 2.32
CA TRP A 87 -10.68 4.61 1.27
C TRP A 87 -9.48 3.70 1.57
N PHE A 88 -8.97 3.76 2.82
CA PHE A 88 -7.88 2.88 3.21
C PHE A 88 -8.30 1.42 3.19
N ARG A 89 -9.52 1.10 3.67
CA ARG A 89 -10.08 -0.26 3.60
C ARG A 89 -10.18 -0.77 2.18
N GLU A 90 -10.67 0.04 1.25
CA GLU A 90 -10.79 -0.32 -0.17
C GLU A 90 -9.42 -0.60 -0.79
N GLY A 91 -8.45 0.31 -0.60
CA GLY A 91 -7.09 0.14 -1.08
C GLY A 91 -6.40 -1.09 -0.48
N ALA A 92 -6.50 -1.26 0.84
CA ALA A 92 -5.96 -2.41 1.55
C ALA A 92 -6.59 -3.72 1.07
N HIS A 93 -7.92 -3.75 0.88
CA HIS A 93 -8.62 -4.91 0.33
C HIS A 93 -8.10 -5.25 -1.07
N HIS A 94 -7.88 -4.27 -1.95
CA HIS A 94 -7.35 -4.51 -3.30
C HIS A 94 -5.94 -5.11 -3.27
N VAL A 95 -5.04 -4.58 -2.42
CA VAL A 95 -3.68 -5.10 -2.27
C VAL A 95 -3.70 -6.52 -1.69
N LEU A 96 -4.40 -6.73 -0.57
CA LEU A 96 -4.44 -8.03 0.12
C LEU A 96 -5.11 -9.11 -0.73
N ARG A 97 -6.17 -8.77 -1.48
CA ARG A 97 -6.80 -9.68 -2.43
C ARG A 97 -5.84 -10.14 -3.53
N SER A 98 -4.97 -9.24 -4.01
CA SER A 98 -3.98 -9.56 -5.04
C SER A 98 -2.80 -10.39 -4.51
N LEU A 99 -2.54 -10.30 -3.20
CA LEU A 99 -1.49 -11.04 -2.50
C LEU A 99 -2.02 -12.27 -1.75
N VAL A 100 -3.26 -12.74 -2.04
CA VAL A 100 -3.97 -13.75 -1.25
C VAL A 100 -3.10 -14.96 -0.91
N THR A 101 -3.00 -15.19 0.40
CA THR A 101 -2.46 -16.40 1.03
C THR A 101 -3.48 -16.91 2.05
N PRO A 102 -3.39 -18.18 2.51
CA PRO A 102 -4.28 -18.69 3.56
C PRO A 102 -4.30 -17.81 4.82
N THR A 103 -3.17 -17.19 5.16
CA THR A 103 -3.05 -16.28 6.30
C THR A 103 -3.79 -14.95 6.08
N LEU A 104 -3.91 -14.48 4.84
CA LEU A 104 -4.57 -13.21 4.52
C LEU A 104 -6.06 -13.36 4.19
N THR A 105 -6.53 -14.56 3.84
CA THR A 105 -7.93 -14.82 3.50
C THR A 105 -8.93 -14.28 4.55
N PRO A 106 -8.74 -14.53 5.86
CA PRO A 106 -9.68 -14.02 6.87
C PRO A 106 -9.74 -12.48 6.91
N VAL A 107 -8.62 -11.80 6.62
CA VAL A 107 -8.55 -10.34 6.58
C VAL A 107 -9.30 -9.80 5.36
N VAL A 108 -9.12 -10.42 4.19
CA VAL A 108 -9.84 -10.05 2.96
C VAL A 108 -11.35 -10.22 3.15
N GLU A 109 -11.78 -11.33 3.76
CA GLU A 109 -13.19 -11.55 4.07
C GLU A 109 -13.74 -10.52 5.06
N ALA A 110 -12.99 -10.21 6.14
CA ALA A 110 -13.40 -9.23 7.14
C ALA A 110 -13.65 -7.84 6.52
N LEU A 111 -12.84 -7.42 5.55
CA LEU A 111 -13.00 -6.15 4.85
C LEU A 111 -14.31 -6.05 4.03
N THR A 112 -14.95 -7.18 3.73
CA THR A 112 -16.23 -7.23 2.99
C THR A 112 -17.46 -7.39 3.88
N LYS A 113 -17.27 -7.66 5.18
CA LYS A 113 -18.37 -7.87 6.12
C LYS A 113 -19.02 -6.55 6.54
N PRO A 114 -20.29 -6.56 6.96
CA PRO A 114 -20.86 -5.45 7.73
C PRO A 114 -20.01 -5.20 8.99
N PHE A 115 -19.93 -3.94 9.41
CA PHE A 115 -19.15 -3.51 10.59
C PHE A 115 -17.67 -3.96 10.56
N PRO A 116 -16.90 -3.62 9.52
CA PRO A 116 -15.50 -4.01 9.42
C PRO A 116 -14.63 -3.48 10.56
N GLU A 117 -15.01 -2.38 11.22
CA GLU A 117 -14.40 -1.87 12.44
C GLU A 117 -14.33 -2.89 13.59
N GLU A 118 -15.25 -3.86 13.64
CA GLU A 118 -15.23 -4.95 14.62
C GLU A 118 -14.44 -6.17 14.12
N SER A 119 -14.66 -6.56 12.86
CA SER A 119 -14.15 -7.83 12.34
C SER A 119 -12.71 -7.75 11.82
N VAL A 120 -12.29 -6.60 11.28
CA VAL A 120 -10.94 -6.40 10.73
C VAL A 120 -9.87 -6.49 11.81
N PRO A 121 -9.98 -5.83 12.98
CA PRO A 121 -8.94 -5.90 14.00
C PRO A 121 -8.67 -7.33 14.48
N LEU A 122 -9.72 -8.15 14.63
CA LEU A 122 -9.59 -9.55 15.03
C LEU A 122 -8.79 -10.34 13.98
N ALA A 123 -9.23 -10.30 12.72
CA ALA A 123 -8.59 -11.04 11.63
C ALA A 123 -7.13 -10.59 11.40
N VAL A 124 -6.87 -9.28 11.50
CA VAL A 124 -5.52 -8.73 11.33
C VAL A 124 -4.58 -9.18 12.46
N ASN A 125 -5.03 -9.17 13.72
CA ASN A 125 -4.21 -9.62 14.84
C ASN A 125 -3.84 -11.10 14.74
N GLU A 126 -4.77 -11.96 14.29
CA GLU A 126 -4.50 -13.36 14.02
C GLU A 126 -3.48 -13.55 12.89
N ALA A 127 -3.66 -12.83 11.77
CA ALA A 127 -2.73 -12.86 10.65
C ALA A 127 -1.32 -12.40 11.05
N LEU A 128 -1.21 -11.29 11.79
CA LEU A 128 0.08 -10.78 12.30
C LEU A 128 0.75 -11.78 13.25
N LYS A 129 -0.02 -12.45 14.11
CA LYS A 129 0.51 -13.49 14.99
C LYS A 129 1.08 -14.65 14.16
N ALA A 130 0.35 -15.14 13.17
CA ALA A 130 0.79 -16.23 12.30
C ALA A 130 2.07 -15.85 11.54
N LEU A 131 2.10 -14.68 10.89
CA LEU A 131 3.24 -14.20 10.10
C LEU A 131 4.51 -13.99 10.92
N ARG A 132 4.40 -13.62 12.20
CA ARG A 132 5.55 -13.42 13.10
C ARG A 132 6.03 -14.70 13.77
N SER A 133 5.25 -15.78 13.69
CA SER A 133 5.53 -17.07 14.35
C SER A 133 6.08 -18.16 13.43
N GLY A 134 5.99 -17.96 12.11
CA GLY A 134 6.61 -18.82 11.09
C GLY A 134 8.00 -18.33 10.73
#